data_AF-A0A0Q4Y4D2-F1
#
_entry.id   AF-A0A0Q4Y4D2-F1
#
_cell.length_a   1.000
_cell.length_b   1.000
_cell.length_c   1.000
_cell.angle_alpha   90.00
_cell.angle_beta   90.00
_cell.angle_gamma   90.00
#
_symmetry.space_group_name_H-M   'P 1'
#
loop_
_entity.id
_entity.type
_entity.pdbx_description
1 polymer ?
#
loop_
_entity_poly.entity_id
_entity_poly.type
_entity_poly.pdbx_seq_one_letter_code
_entity_poly.pdbx_strand_id
1 'polypeptide(L)'
;MTESDWKRLLRQIRGGYVVPVLGPQLLAGPDGASSIQRVVAERLLDLHDVPAAQRPVLQPFRELNAAVSCLLAGGRAKAQALYVDVADLHDEIARDAQLLPQPLRQLAAITDFRLFVSMTPDTLLANALGAQRAVGEVVHAPKLPTDEWRDLPENWSALPSSQAWVLYMLGRVRPAPVYAIHDEDVLEYAHNLMASGGNVPVNFLRALQDRSLLMLGCGLPDWLGRFFLRLTNKDRLSEKTRHEWLVEAPRTAEEHDELGNFLKSFSESTECLELQSPAAFVDELHTRWMAERQPVPARAVAAPEVPHGAVFFVSYSRATDAAAAQRLVASLRALGCAEAEVWFDRGAIEPGEDFAREIMGGIGSCRYFLPLLSQAALQREEAFVFREWRAAREREQGLNRSFVVPLVVDVAYEPARYGGGVVDWGHLHLGHAPGGMPDEAALKTLRQLLRDARNPARAGAAA
;
A
#
# COMPACT_ATOMS: atom_id res chain seq x y z
N MET A 1 8.11 16.09 7.31
CA MET A 1 6.86 16.13 6.52
C MET A 1 6.09 17.41 6.79
N THR A 2 5.62 18.07 5.74
CA THR A 2 4.67 19.20 5.84
C THR A 2 3.24 18.71 6.12
N GLU A 3 2.32 19.62 6.47
CA GLU A 3 0.90 19.27 6.63
C GLU A 3 0.27 18.72 5.34
N SER A 4 0.70 19.21 4.17
CA SER A 4 0.25 18.66 2.89
C SER A 4 0.74 17.24 2.65
N ASP A 5 1.97 16.92 3.07
CA ASP A 5 2.55 15.57 2.90
C ASP A 5 1.82 14.57 3.79
N TRP A 6 1.53 14.94 5.04
CA TRP A 6 0.71 14.14 5.96
C TRP A 6 -0.67 13.87 5.37
N LYS A 7 -1.37 14.89 4.88
CA LYS A 7 -2.68 14.71 4.22
C LYS A 7 -2.60 13.79 3.02
N ARG A 8 -1.54 13.88 2.22
CA ARG A 8 -1.32 12.98 1.07
C ARG A 8 -1.09 11.54 1.53
N LEU A 9 -0.24 11.31 2.51
CA LEU A 9 0.02 9.98 3.08
C LEU A 9 -1.27 9.35 3.63
N LEU A 10 -2.02 10.05 4.49
CA LEU A 10 -3.27 9.54 5.07
C LEU A 10 -4.31 9.17 3.99
N ARG A 11 -4.42 9.97 2.92
CA ARG A 11 -5.29 9.66 1.78
C ARG A 11 -4.83 8.42 1.02
N GLN A 12 -3.52 8.23 0.83
CA GLN A 12 -3.00 7.04 0.15
C GLN A 12 -3.16 5.77 1.00
N ILE A 13 -3.04 5.87 2.32
CA ILE A 13 -3.33 4.78 3.26
C ILE A 13 -4.80 4.36 3.15
N ARG A 14 -5.75 5.31 3.20
CA ARG A 14 -7.19 5.05 2.99
C ARG A 14 -7.50 4.39 1.65
N GLY A 15 -6.74 4.72 0.62
CA GLY A 15 -6.89 4.12 -0.71
C GLY A 15 -6.28 2.72 -0.84
N GLY A 16 -5.62 2.20 0.20
CA GLY A 16 -4.93 0.90 0.15
C GLY A 16 -3.69 0.90 -0.76
N TYR A 17 -3.10 2.07 -0.98
CA TYR A 17 -1.93 2.27 -1.85
C TYR A 17 -0.60 2.22 -1.10
N VAL A 18 -0.62 2.22 0.23
CA VAL A 18 0.58 2.22 1.07
C VAL A 18 0.70 0.90 1.79
N VAL A 19 1.89 0.30 1.73
CA VAL A 19 2.25 -0.92 2.47
C VAL A 19 3.33 -0.59 3.50
N PRO A 20 3.07 -0.77 4.80
CA PRO A 20 4.10 -0.64 5.82
C PRO A 20 5.08 -1.82 5.74
N VAL A 21 6.36 -1.49 5.72
CA VAL A 21 7.49 -2.42 5.85
C VAL A 21 8.13 -2.13 7.20
N LEU A 22 8.07 -3.08 8.13
CA LEU A 22 8.45 -2.90 9.51
C LEU A 22 9.79 -3.58 9.77
N GLY A 23 10.70 -2.86 10.43
CA GLY A 23 11.95 -3.42 10.88
C GLY A 23 12.18 -3.43 12.39
N PRO A 24 13.38 -3.87 12.80
CA PRO A 24 13.72 -4.11 14.19
C PRO A 24 13.66 -2.85 15.07
N GLN A 25 13.77 -1.64 14.50
CA GLN A 25 13.71 -0.42 15.31
C GLN A 25 12.31 -0.13 15.88
N LEU A 26 11.26 -0.70 15.28
CA LEU A 26 9.91 -0.65 15.84
C LEU A 26 9.69 -1.63 17.01
N LEU A 27 10.63 -2.56 17.22
CA LEU A 27 10.63 -3.52 18.33
C LEU A 27 11.39 -3.02 19.55
N ALA A 28 11.81 -1.76 19.54
CA ALA A 28 12.42 -1.11 20.70
C ALA A 28 11.36 -0.61 21.68
N GLY A 29 11.63 -0.76 22.98
CA GLY A 29 10.86 -0.11 24.03
C GLY A 29 10.96 1.42 23.98
N PRO A 30 10.15 2.14 24.79
CA PRO A 30 10.12 3.61 24.82
C PRO A 30 11.46 4.26 25.18
N ASP A 31 12.36 3.51 25.84
CA ASP A 31 13.71 3.96 26.19
C ASP A 31 14.72 3.80 25.04
N GLY A 32 14.33 3.18 23.91
CA GLY A 32 15.18 2.91 22.76
C GLY A 32 16.35 1.94 23.02
N ALA A 33 16.61 1.61 24.29
CA ALA A 33 17.76 0.82 24.74
C ALA A 33 17.39 -0.65 24.98
N SER A 34 16.09 -0.95 25.18
CA SER A 34 15.56 -2.29 25.39
C SER A 34 14.83 -2.80 24.14
N SER A 35 15.59 -3.15 23.10
CA SER A 35 15.02 -3.85 21.94
C SER A 35 14.73 -5.31 22.29
N ILE A 36 13.64 -5.85 21.73
CA ILE A 36 13.33 -7.29 21.87
C ILE A 36 14.50 -8.14 21.39
N GLN A 37 15.19 -7.69 20.34
CA GLN A 37 16.37 -8.35 19.82
C GLN A 37 17.54 -8.36 20.83
N ARG A 38 17.75 -7.27 21.58
CA ARG A 38 18.72 -7.23 22.69
C ARG A 38 18.35 -8.19 23.81
N VAL A 39 17.07 -8.21 24.22
CA VAL A 39 16.60 -9.14 25.27
C VAL A 39 16.86 -10.59 24.88
N VAL A 40 16.51 -10.98 23.64
CA VAL A 40 16.80 -12.33 23.12
C VAL A 40 18.31 -12.59 23.09
N ALA A 41 19.12 -11.65 22.60
CA ALA A 41 20.57 -11.80 22.51
C ALA A 41 21.25 -11.98 23.88
N GLU A 42 20.88 -11.16 24.87
CA GLU A 42 21.42 -11.24 26.23
C GLU A 42 21.04 -12.56 26.90
N ARG A 43 19.76 -12.95 26.82
CA ARG A 43 19.28 -14.22 27.38
C ARG A 43 19.90 -15.43 26.69
N LEU A 44 20.17 -15.35 25.39
CA LEU A 44 20.87 -16.40 24.64
C LEU A 44 22.33 -16.53 25.13
N LEU A 45 23.03 -15.41 25.35
CA LEU A 45 24.39 -15.43 25.91
C LEU A 45 24.41 -15.97 27.34
N ASP A 46 23.39 -15.66 28.14
CA ASP A 46 23.22 -16.20 29.50
C ASP A 46 22.97 -17.72 29.47
N LEU A 47 22.08 -18.20 28.59
CA LEU A 47 21.74 -19.62 28.43
C LEU A 47 22.97 -20.49 28.10
N HIS A 48 23.94 -19.91 27.40
CA HIS A 48 25.19 -20.57 26.99
C HIS A 48 26.41 -20.19 27.86
N ASP A 49 26.15 -19.67 29.07
CA ASP A 49 27.13 -19.33 30.09
C ASP A 49 28.30 -18.47 29.57
N VAL A 50 28.02 -17.48 28.71
CA VAL A 50 29.06 -16.59 28.17
C VAL A 50 29.50 -15.56 29.24
N PRO A 51 30.76 -15.61 29.70
CA PRO A 51 31.28 -14.68 30.70
C PRO A 51 31.21 -13.24 30.20
N ALA A 52 30.90 -12.28 31.08
CA ALA A 52 30.77 -10.86 30.72
C ALA A 52 31.99 -10.32 29.95
N ALA A 53 33.21 -10.74 30.30
CA ALA A 53 34.45 -10.34 29.63
C ALA A 53 34.61 -10.86 28.19
N GLN A 54 33.82 -11.86 27.80
CA GLN A 54 33.83 -12.47 26.46
C GLN A 54 32.59 -12.08 25.64
N ARG A 55 31.66 -11.29 26.21
CA ARG A 55 30.46 -10.89 25.49
C ARG A 55 30.80 -9.92 24.37
N PRO A 56 30.18 -10.10 23.19
CA PRO A 56 30.37 -9.17 22.09
C PRO A 56 29.70 -7.83 22.41
N VAL A 57 30.13 -6.78 21.70
CA VAL A 57 29.37 -5.53 21.69
C VAL A 57 28.06 -5.78 20.95
N LEU A 58 26.93 -5.64 21.66
CA LEU A 58 25.59 -5.77 21.10
C LEU A 58 25.20 -4.46 20.39
N GLN A 59 25.63 -4.33 19.14
CA GLN A 59 25.25 -3.21 18.28
C GLN A 59 23.72 -3.12 18.15
N PRO A 60 23.12 -1.92 18.32
CA PRO A 60 21.67 -1.75 18.19
C PRO A 60 21.12 -2.34 16.89
N PHE A 61 20.04 -3.10 16.99
CA PHE A 61 19.34 -3.77 15.89
C PHE A 61 20.17 -4.85 15.14
N ARG A 62 21.31 -5.25 15.71
CA ARG A 62 22.17 -6.36 15.26
C ARG A 62 22.59 -7.24 16.44
N GLU A 63 21.92 -7.12 17.58
CA GLU A 63 22.29 -7.77 18.84
C GLU A 63 22.24 -9.30 18.71
N LEU A 64 21.19 -9.83 18.06
CA LEU A 64 21.04 -11.29 17.86
C LEU A 64 22.18 -11.85 16.99
N ASN A 65 22.51 -11.17 15.89
CA ASN A 65 23.63 -11.56 15.03
C ASN A 65 24.95 -11.60 15.80
N ALA A 66 25.22 -10.58 16.62
CA ALA A 66 26.42 -10.50 17.46
C ALA A 66 26.48 -11.66 18.47
N ALA A 67 25.38 -11.95 19.16
CA ALA A 67 25.30 -13.06 20.12
C ALA A 67 25.50 -14.42 19.43
N VAL A 68 24.79 -14.69 18.33
CA VAL A 68 24.88 -15.95 17.59
C VAL A 68 26.29 -16.16 17.02
N SER A 69 26.89 -15.11 16.45
CA SER A 69 28.26 -15.17 15.92
C SER A 69 29.28 -15.44 17.02
N CYS A 70 29.13 -14.85 18.21
CA CYS A 70 29.97 -15.14 19.37
C CYS A 70 29.89 -16.63 19.79
N LEU A 71 28.67 -17.19 19.85
CA LEU A 71 28.45 -18.58 20.25
C LEU A 71 29.01 -19.58 19.24
N LEU A 72 28.83 -19.31 17.94
CA LEU A 72 29.36 -20.13 16.86
C LEU A 72 30.89 -20.06 16.80
N ALA A 73 31.47 -18.86 16.84
CA ALA A 73 32.93 -18.67 16.81
C ALA A 73 33.62 -19.29 18.04
N GLY A 74 32.97 -19.24 19.21
CA GLY A 74 33.45 -19.86 20.44
C GLY A 74 33.26 -21.38 20.50
N GLY A 75 32.59 -21.99 19.51
CA GLY A 75 32.27 -23.43 19.52
C GLY A 75 31.34 -23.86 20.65
N ARG A 76 30.60 -22.92 21.25
CA ARG A 76 29.72 -23.16 22.41
C ARG A 76 28.42 -23.84 22.02
N ALA A 77 27.96 -23.62 20.79
CA ALA A 77 26.74 -24.20 20.26
C ALA A 77 26.87 -24.55 18.77
N LYS A 78 26.03 -25.47 18.30
CA LYS A 78 25.83 -25.70 16.86
C LYS A 78 24.69 -24.83 16.36
N ALA A 79 24.76 -24.36 15.12
CA ALA A 79 23.73 -23.52 14.50
C ALA A 79 22.31 -24.11 14.67
N GLN A 80 22.13 -25.41 14.44
CA GLN A 80 20.84 -26.08 14.58
C GLN A 80 20.21 -25.95 15.98
N ALA A 81 21.02 -25.97 17.04
CA ALA A 81 20.53 -25.81 18.40
C ALA A 81 20.09 -24.37 18.68
N LEU A 82 20.84 -23.39 18.15
CA LEU A 82 20.54 -21.98 18.33
C LEU A 82 19.19 -21.57 17.75
N TYR A 83 18.72 -22.20 16.66
CA TYR A 83 17.35 -21.94 16.16
C TYR A 83 16.28 -22.40 17.16
N VAL A 84 16.51 -23.47 17.92
CA VAL A 84 15.55 -23.91 18.94
C VAL A 84 15.57 -22.92 20.11
N ASP A 85 16.75 -22.61 20.62
CA ASP A 85 16.92 -21.68 21.74
C ASP A 85 16.33 -20.29 21.45
N VAL A 86 16.61 -19.74 20.26
CA VAL A 86 16.08 -18.44 19.83
C VAL A 86 14.57 -18.50 19.66
N ALA A 87 14.02 -19.61 19.14
CA ALA A 87 12.58 -19.76 19.01
C ALA A 87 11.87 -19.80 20.36
N ASP A 88 12.41 -20.54 21.33
CA ASP A 88 11.86 -20.60 22.69
C ASP A 88 11.87 -19.22 23.36
N LEU A 89 12.97 -18.48 23.24
CA LEU A 89 13.08 -17.11 23.77
C LEU A 89 12.08 -16.14 23.13
N HIS A 90 11.87 -16.23 21.81
CA HIS A 90 10.87 -15.42 21.11
C HIS A 90 9.45 -15.79 21.53
N ASP A 91 9.14 -17.09 21.67
CA ASP A 91 7.82 -17.56 22.10
C ASP A 91 7.49 -17.11 23.52
N GLU A 92 8.47 -17.10 24.43
CA GLU A 92 8.30 -16.55 25.77
C GLU A 92 7.96 -15.06 25.75
N ILE A 93 8.69 -14.27 24.94
CA ILE A 93 8.44 -12.83 24.80
C ILE A 93 7.07 -12.57 24.17
N ALA A 94 6.71 -13.33 23.13
CA ALA A 94 5.44 -13.16 22.42
C ALA A 94 4.20 -13.48 23.29
N ARG A 95 4.35 -14.30 24.34
CA ARG A 95 3.28 -14.59 25.31
C ARG A 95 3.04 -13.44 26.30
N ASP A 96 4.01 -12.57 26.50
CA ASP A 96 3.85 -11.42 27.38
C ASP A 96 3.28 -10.22 26.60
N ALA A 97 1.98 -10.00 26.74
CA ALA A 97 1.28 -8.88 26.11
C ALA A 97 1.83 -7.50 26.53
N GLN A 98 2.51 -7.39 27.68
CA GLN A 98 3.13 -6.14 28.14
C GLN A 98 4.36 -5.79 27.29
N LEU A 99 5.04 -6.79 26.73
CA LEU A 99 6.21 -6.62 25.87
C LEU A 99 5.86 -6.28 24.42
N LEU A 100 4.58 -6.30 24.04
CA LEU A 100 4.16 -5.87 22.70
C LEU A 100 4.50 -4.37 22.51
N PRO A 101 5.29 -3.99 21.50
CA PRO A 101 5.65 -2.58 21.29
C PRO A 101 4.44 -1.72 20.90
N GLN A 102 4.40 -0.48 21.41
CA GLN A 102 3.33 0.49 21.09
C GLN A 102 3.19 0.76 19.58
N PRO A 103 4.27 0.93 18.80
CA PRO A 103 4.14 1.15 17.37
C PRO A 103 3.41 0.02 16.64
N LEU A 104 3.60 -1.24 17.05
CA LEU A 104 2.90 -2.37 16.45
C LEU A 104 1.39 -2.34 16.75
N ARG A 105 1.02 -2.01 18.00
CA ARG A 105 -0.41 -1.84 18.37
C ARG A 105 -1.08 -0.74 17.56
N GLN A 106 -0.40 0.38 17.38
CA GLN A 106 -0.90 1.52 16.63
C GLN A 106 -1.06 1.24 15.14
N LEU A 107 -0.05 0.62 14.51
CA LEU A 107 -0.14 0.19 13.11
C LEU A 107 -1.25 -0.84 12.92
N ALA A 108 -1.42 -1.77 13.86
CA ALA A 108 -2.51 -2.73 13.83
C ALA A 108 -3.90 -2.08 13.91
N ALA A 109 -4.02 -0.95 14.64
CA ALA A 109 -5.26 -0.17 14.76
C ALA A 109 -5.66 0.60 13.49
N ILE A 110 -4.72 0.80 12.56
CA ILE A 110 -4.98 1.39 11.24
C ILE A 110 -5.49 0.27 10.31
N THR A 111 -6.79 0.05 10.33
CA THR A 111 -7.45 -1.05 9.59
C THR A 111 -7.36 -0.92 8.06
N ASP A 112 -7.08 0.27 7.53
CA ASP A 112 -6.96 0.49 6.09
C ASP A 112 -5.65 -0.06 5.51
N PHE A 113 -4.63 -0.31 6.35
CA PHE A 113 -3.51 -1.15 5.95
C PHE A 113 -3.97 -2.60 5.83
N ARG A 114 -3.84 -3.19 4.64
CA ARG A 114 -4.22 -4.59 4.37
C ARG A 114 -3.06 -5.53 4.12
N LEU A 115 -1.91 -4.99 3.70
CA LEU A 115 -0.67 -5.73 3.51
C LEU A 115 0.38 -5.17 4.46
N PHE A 116 1.23 -6.04 4.99
CA PHE A 116 2.34 -5.69 5.86
C PHE A 116 3.55 -6.55 5.47
N VAL A 117 4.74 -5.99 5.60
CA VAL A 117 6.00 -6.75 5.49
C VAL A 117 6.73 -6.65 6.82
N SER A 118 7.10 -7.79 7.39
CA SER A 118 8.00 -7.86 8.54
C SER A 118 9.41 -8.21 8.07
N MET A 119 10.38 -7.38 8.46
CA MET A 119 11.82 -7.63 8.28
C MET A 119 12.43 -8.33 9.50
N THR A 120 11.61 -8.76 10.45
CA THR A 120 12.01 -9.55 11.62
C THR A 120 11.22 -10.85 11.69
N PRO A 121 11.79 -11.93 12.27
CA PRO A 121 11.17 -13.25 12.25
C PRO A 121 10.13 -13.46 13.37
N ASP A 122 9.99 -12.53 14.32
CA ASP A 122 9.05 -12.64 15.45
C ASP A 122 7.57 -12.57 15.03
N THR A 123 6.66 -12.99 15.90
CA THR A 123 5.23 -13.03 15.61
C THR A 123 4.45 -11.80 16.09
N LEU A 124 5.12 -10.76 16.60
CA LEU A 124 4.46 -9.70 17.37
C LEU A 124 3.51 -8.85 16.51
N LEU A 125 3.89 -8.56 15.26
CA LEU A 125 3.02 -7.83 14.32
C LEU A 125 1.75 -8.63 14.00
N ALA A 126 1.88 -9.93 13.72
CA ALA A 126 0.73 -10.79 13.45
C ALA A 126 -0.17 -10.91 14.68
N ASN A 127 0.40 -11.02 15.89
CA ASN A 127 -0.36 -11.04 17.14
C ASN A 127 -1.12 -9.72 17.36
N ALA A 128 -0.48 -8.56 17.12
CA ALA A 128 -1.12 -7.26 17.23
C ALA A 128 -2.30 -7.09 16.25
N LEU A 129 -2.13 -7.57 15.02
CA LEU A 129 -3.19 -7.57 14.00
C LEU A 129 -4.31 -8.56 14.34
N GLY A 130 -3.96 -9.76 14.80
CA GLY A 130 -4.87 -10.85 15.16
C GLY A 130 -5.83 -10.51 16.30
N ALA A 131 -5.42 -9.61 17.19
CA ALA A 131 -6.28 -9.06 18.24
C ALA A 131 -7.45 -8.21 17.70
N GLN A 132 -7.38 -7.74 16.45
CA GLN A 132 -8.34 -6.81 15.86
C GLN A 132 -9.06 -7.39 14.64
N ARG A 133 -8.40 -8.29 13.89
CA ARG A 133 -8.87 -8.76 12.59
C ARG A 133 -8.22 -10.07 12.17
N ALA A 134 -8.78 -10.72 11.15
CA ALA A 134 -8.19 -11.93 10.58
C ALA A 134 -6.85 -11.62 9.91
N VAL A 135 -5.86 -12.51 10.11
CA VAL A 135 -4.51 -12.38 9.56
C VAL A 135 -4.18 -13.57 8.69
N GLY A 136 -3.78 -13.32 7.45
CA GLY A 136 -3.10 -14.29 6.59
C GLY A 136 -1.60 -14.10 6.70
N GLU A 137 -0.86 -15.17 6.98
CA GLU A 137 0.59 -15.13 7.10
C GLU A 137 1.23 -15.77 5.85
N VAL A 138 2.20 -15.08 5.26
CA VAL A 138 3.01 -15.55 4.14
C VAL A 138 4.46 -15.60 4.62
N VAL A 139 5.11 -16.75 4.48
CA VAL A 139 6.48 -16.97 4.96
C VAL A 139 7.40 -17.18 3.77
N HIS A 140 8.31 -16.24 3.53
CA HIS A 140 9.43 -16.48 2.64
C HIS A 140 10.48 -17.28 3.41
N ALA A 141 10.72 -18.53 3.02
CA ALA A 141 11.73 -19.40 3.61
C ALA A 141 12.18 -20.46 2.59
N PRO A 142 13.45 -20.45 2.13
CA PRO A 142 13.92 -21.29 1.02
C PRO A 142 13.72 -22.80 1.23
N LYS A 143 13.83 -23.25 2.49
CA LYS A 143 13.76 -24.66 2.89
C LYS A 143 12.45 -25.05 3.58
N LEU A 144 11.40 -24.22 3.48
CA LEU A 144 10.09 -24.53 4.04
C LEU A 144 9.46 -25.74 3.31
N PRO A 145 8.81 -26.68 4.02
CA PRO A 145 8.06 -27.77 3.40
C PRO A 145 6.98 -27.25 2.43
N THR A 146 6.84 -27.91 1.27
CA THR A 146 5.95 -27.45 0.18
C THR A 146 4.48 -27.43 0.58
N ASP A 147 4.05 -28.31 1.48
CA ASP A 147 2.68 -28.39 2.00
C ASP A 147 2.35 -27.27 3.01
N GLU A 148 3.37 -26.71 3.66
CA GLU A 148 3.23 -25.55 4.55
C GLU A 148 3.31 -24.21 3.79
N TRP A 149 3.96 -24.20 2.62
CA TRP A 149 4.18 -22.97 1.86
C TRP A 149 2.88 -22.41 1.24
N ARG A 150 2.68 -21.11 1.40
CA ARG A 150 1.56 -20.35 0.84
C ARG A 150 2.03 -18.96 0.42
N ASP A 151 1.50 -18.48 -0.70
CA ASP A 151 1.68 -17.10 -1.16
C ASP A 151 0.38 -16.29 -0.97
N LEU A 152 0.44 -15.00 -1.24
CA LEU A 152 -0.71 -14.11 -1.33
C LEU A 152 -1.69 -14.63 -2.41
N PRO A 153 -2.98 -14.80 -2.10
CA PRO A 153 -3.97 -15.18 -3.10
C PRO A 153 -4.04 -14.15 -4.24
N GLU A 154 -4.20 -14.60 -5.49
CA GLU A 154 -4.24 -13.68 -6.65
C GLU A 154 -5.36 -12.63 -6.53
N ASN A 155 -6.50 -13.01 -5.95
CA ASN A 155 -7.67 -12.16 -5.73
C ASN A 155 -7.74 -11.57 -4.32
N TRP A 156 -6.61 -11.44 -3.61
CA TRP A 156 -6.59 -10.95 -2.23
C TRP A 156 -7.28 -9.59 -2.05
N SER A 157 -7.29 -8.73 -3.08
CA SER A 157 -7.94 -7.42 -3.04
C SER A 157 -9.47 -7.53 -2.90
N ALA A 158 -10.07 -8.57 -3.47
CA ALA A 158 -11.51 -8.85 -3.42
C ALA A 158 -11.95 -9.56 -2.13
N LEU A 159 -11.00 -10.08 -1.34
CA LEU A 159 -11.28 -10.63 -0.01
C LEU A 159 -11.80 -9.52 0.92
N PRO A 160 -12.53 -9.86 2.00
CA PRO A 160 -13.03 -8.89 2.96
C PRO A 160 -11.96 -7.89 3.40
N SER A 161 -12.33 -6.60 3.47
CA SER A 161 -11.44 -5.53 3.95
C SER A 161 -10.99 -5.74 5.41
N SER A 162 -11.70 -6.58 6.15
CA SER A 162 -11.38 -7.01 7.51
C SER A 162 -10.25 -8.05 7.59
N GLN A 163 -9.58 -8.42 6.49
CA GLN A 163 -8.42 -9.30 6.51
C GLN A 163 -7.14 -8.52 6.21
N ALA A 164 -6.11 -8.74 7.03
CA ALA A 164 -4.75 -8.29 6.80
C ALA A 164 -3.83 -9.44 6.40
N TRP A 165 -2.76 -9.14 5.68
CA TRP A 165 -1.73 -10.09 5.29
C TRP A 165 -0.35 -9.63 5.75
N VAL A 166 0.42 -10.54 6.35
CA VAL A 166 1.79 -10.29 6.80
C VAL A 166 2.75 -11.17 6.01
N LEU A 167 3.71 -10.56 5.33
CA LEU A 167 4.84 -11.24 4.74
C LEU A 167 6.02 -11.23 5.70
N TYR A 168 6.50 -12.41 6.09
CA TYR A 168 7.77 -12.60 6.79
C TYR A 168 8.90 -12.69 5.78
N MET A 169 9.63 -11.60 5.57
CA MET A 169 10.64 -11.50 4.52
C MET A 169 11.89 -12.33 4.81
N LEU A 170 12.24 -12.48 6.10
CA LEU A 170 13.42 -13.21 6.58
C LEU A 170 13.01 -14.46 7.38
N GLY A 171 11.91 -15.10 6.96
CA GLY A 171 11.33 -16.28 7.61
C GLY A 171 10.60 -15.95 8.91
N ARG A 172 9.97 -16.97 9.49
CA ARG A 172 9.15 -16.87 10.70
C ARG A 172 9.70 -17.79 11.77
N VAL A 173 9.84 -17.27 12.98
CA VAL A 173 10.41 -17.99 14.12
C VAL A 173 9.66 -19.29 14.39
N ARG A 174 10.43 -20.36 14.60
CA ARG A 174 10.00 -21.73 14.93
C ARG A 174 11.24 -22.57 15.28
N PRO A 175 11.11 -23.74 15.92
CA PRO A 175 12.26 -24.59 16.26
C PRO A 175 12.84 -25.35 15.03
N ALA A 176 13.18 -24.63 13.97
CA ALA A 176 13.75 -25.14 12.71
C ALA A 176 14.54 -24.05 11.97
N PRO A 177 15.53 -24.40 11.12
CA PRO A 177 16.42 -23.45 10.44
C PRO A 177 15.75 -22.84 9.19
N VAL A 178 14.62 -22.15 9.40
CA VAL A 178 13.76 -21.56 8.36
C VAL A 178 13.36 -20.12 8.70
N TYR A 179 14.26 -19.40 9.37
CA TYR A 179 14.22 -17.96 9.61
C TYR A 179 15.63 -17.45 9.89
N ALA A 180 15.87 -16.14 9.76
CA ALA A 180 17.20 -15.57 9.91
C ALA A 180 17.55 -15.21 11.36
N ILE A 181 18.70 -15.68 11.84
CA ILE A 181 19.28 -15.30 13.15
C ILE A 181 20.67 -14.68 13.06
N HIS A 182 21.34 -14.78 11.90
CA HIS A 182 22.64 -14.16 11.64
C HIS A 182 22.80 -13.73 10.17
N ASP A 183 23.88 -13.01 9.86
CA ASP A 183 24.10 -12.41 8.53
C ASP A 183 24.19 -13.43 7.38
N GLU A 184 24.69 -14.65 7.61
CA GLU A 184 24.69 -15.70 6.59
C GLU A 184 23.27 -16.15 6.19
N ASP A 185 22.32 -16.20 7.13
CA ASP A 185 20.92 -16.45 6.79
C ASP A 185 20.38 -15.28 5.96
N VAL A 186 20.61 -14.03 6.38
CA VAL A 186 20.13 -12.85 5.65
C VAL A 186 20.66 -12.86 4.21
N LEU A 187 21.91 -13.27 4.01
CA LEU A 187 22.51 -13.45 2.69
C LEU A 187 21.81 -14.55 1.88
N GLU A 188 21.54 -15.72 2.47
CA GLU A 188 20.83 -16.83 1.82
C GLU A 188 19.40 -16.41 1.40
N TYR A 189 18.69 -15.68 2.24
CA TYR A 189 17.34 -15.19 1.92
C TYR A 189 17.37 -14.16 0.79
N ALA A 190 18.31 -13.22 0.82
CA ALA A 190 18.50 -12.27 -0.27
C ALA A 190 18.87 -12.97 -1.58
N HIS A 191 19.76 -13.98 -1.51
CA HIS A 191 20.12 -14.80 -2.66
C HIS A 191 18.92 -15.55 -3.23
N ASN A 192 18.10 -16.19 -2.39
CA ASN A 192 16.90 -16.90 -2.81
C ASN A 192 15.92 -15.98 -3.56
N LEU A 193 15.73 -14.75 -3.11
CA LEU A 193 14.91 -13.75 -3.80
C LEU A 193 15.50 -13.34 -5.15
N MET A 194 16.82 -13.09 -5.21
CA MET A 194 17.50 -12.72 -6.46
C MET A 194 17.45 -13.84 -7.50
N ALA A 195 17.71 -15.07 -7.07
CA ALA A 195 17.74 -16.24 -7.93
C ALA A 195 16.35 -16.78 -8.28
N SER A 196 15.27 -16.19 -7.73
CA SER A 196 13.91 -16.72 -7.83
C SER A 196 13.85 -18.20 -7.41
N GLY A 197 14.47 -18.50 -6.27
CA GLY A 197 14.59 -19.85 -5.73
C GLY A 197 13.29 -20.40 -5.13
N GLY A 198 13.40 -21.40 -4.27
CA GLY A 198 12.25 -22.07 -3.67
C GLY A 198 11.43 -21.12 -2.80
N ASN A 199 10.10 -21.31 -2.79
CA ASN A 199 9.19 -20.67 -1.84
C ASN A 199 9.22 -19.12 -1.83
N VAL A 200 9.59 -18.50 -2.96
CA VAL A 200 9.53 -17.04 -3.13
C VAL A 200 8.06 -16.60 -3.29
N PRO A 201 7.56 -15.64 -2.48
CA PRO A 201 6.17 -15.18 -2.54
C PRO A 201 5.95 -14.16 -3.67
N VAL A 202 5.95 -14.65 -4.91
CA VAL A 202 5.89 -13.84 -6.14
C VAL A 202 4.64 -12.96 -6.18
N ASN A 203 3.48 -13.45 -5.74
CA ASN A 203 2.24 -12.67 -5.74
C ASN A 203 2.30 -11.54 -4.71
N PHE A 204 2.86 -11.80 -3.53
CA PHE A 204 3.07 -10.74 -2.54
C PHE A 204 4.04 -9.68 -3.05
N LEU A 205 5.18 -10.08 -3.63
CA LEU A 205 6.16 -9.16 -4.20
C LEU A 205 5.56 -8.31 -5.34
N ARG A 206 4.74 -8.90 -6.21
CA ARG A 206 3.99 -8.16 -7.23
C ARG A 206 3.05 -7.13 -6.61
N ALA A 207 2.35 -7.49 -5.54
CA ALA A 207 1.46 -6.56 -4.83
C ALA A 207 2.22 -5.38 -4.19
N LEU A 208 3.47 -5.60 -3.76
CA LEU A 208 4.36 -4.52 -3.29
C LEU A 208 4.79 -3.61 -4.45
N GLN A 209 5.12 -4.18 -5.61
CA GLN A 209 5.54 -3.42 -6.79
C GLN A 209 4.46 -2.48 -7.34
N ASP A 210 3.19 -2.73 -7.01
CA ASP A 210 2.05 -1.91 -7.41
C ASP A 210 1.67 -0.82 -6.38
N ARG A 211 2.43 -0.70 -5.27
CA ARG A 211 2.10 0.14 -4.12
C ARG A 211 3.28 0.96 -3.63
N SER A 212 2.98 2.06 -2.96
CA SER A 212 3.96 2.85 -2.22
C SER A 212 4.37 2.13 -0.94
N LEU A 213 5.65 2.20 -0.59
CA LEU A 213 6.18 1.58 0.63
C LEU A 213 6.41 2.64 1.71
N LEU A 214 5.95 2.32 2.92
CA LEU A 214 6.26 3.06 4.13
C LEU A 214 7.23 2.21 4.95
N MET A 215 8.53 2.42 4.76
CA MET A 215 9.61 1.68 5.40
C MET A 215 9.89 2.31 6.76
N LEU A 216 9.67 1.55 7.83
CA LEU A 216 9.67 2.01 9.21
C LEU A 216 10.70 1.23 10.01
N GLY A 217 11.83 1.88 10.30
CA GLY A 217 12.86 1.34 11.19
C GLY A 217 13.47 0.04 10.66
N CYS A 218 13.64 -0.07 9.35
CA CYS A 218 14.12 -1.25 8.66
C CYS A 218 15.59 -1.56 9.01
N GLY A 219 16.40 -0.54 9.29
CA GLY A 219 17.79 -0.71 9.73
C GLY A 219 18.64 -1.52 8.74
N LEU A 220 18.30 -1.47 7.45
CA LEU A 220 18.94 -2.32 6.44
C LEU A 220 20.37 -1.86 6.18
N PRO A 221 21.33 -2.80 6.08
CA PRO A 221 22.64 -2.52 5.48
C PRO A 221 22.48 -1.91 4.09
N ASP A 222 23.43 -1.07 3.65
CA ASP A 222 23.34 -0.33 2.39
C ASP A 222 22.99 -1.23 1.19
N TRP A 223 23.75 -2.31 0.99
CA TRP A 223 23.51 -3.24 -0.13
C TRP A 223 22.10 -3.86 -0.06
N LEU A 224 21.62 -4.20 1.14
CA LEU A 224 20.33 -4.85 1.33
C LEU A 224 19.18 -3.87 1.13
N GLY A 225 19.35 -2.61 1.55
CA GLY A 225 18.40 -1.53 1.28
C GLY A 225 18.26 -1.26 -0.21
N ARG A 226 19.39 -1.14 -0.94
CA ARG A 226 19.39 -0.98 -2.40
C ARG A 226 18.75 -2.17 -3.10
N PHE A 227 19.08 -3.38 -2.67
CA PHE A 227 18.49 -4.61 -3.19
C PHE A 227 16.97 -4.64 -2.97
N PHE A 228 16.50 -4.39 -1.74
CA PHE A 228 15.08 -4.42 -1.40
C PHE A 228 14.27 -3.38 -2.19
N LEU A 229 14.79 -2.16 -2.33
CA LEU A 229 14.17 -1.13 -3.16
C LEU A 229 14.15 -1.53 -4.64
N ARG A 230 15.23 -2.12 -5.17
CA ARG A 230 15.22 -2.61 -6.54
C ARG A 230 14.20 -3.75 -6.72
N LEU A 231 14.13 -4.70 -5.79
CA LEU A 231 13.22 -5.84 -5.82
C LEU A 231 11.75 -5.38 -5.87
N THR A 232 11.42 -4.34 -5.13
CA THR A 232 10.04 -3.83 -4.98
C THR A 232 9.68 -2.74 -6.00
N ASN A 233 10.59 -2.35 -6.89
CA ASN A 233 10.30 -1.46 -8.02
C ASN A 233 10.29 -2.23 -9.34
N LYS A 234 9.40 -1.91 -10.28
CA LYS A 234 9.42 -2.52 -11.63
C LYS A 234 10.54 -1.90 -12.46
N ASP A 235 10.50 -0.58 -12.57
CA ASP A 235 11.47 0.23 -13.30
C ASP A 235 12.70 0.56 -12.44
N ARG A 236 13.66 1.27 -13.04
CA ARG A 236 14.80 1.81 -12.30
C ARG A 236 14.32 2.79 -11.24
N LEU A 237 15.06 2.90 -10.14
CA LEU A 237 14.69 3.80 -9.03
C LEU A 237 14.60 5.27 -9.49
N SER A 238 15.40 5.67 -10.48
CA SER A 238 15.39 7.02 -11.07
C SER A 238 14.21 7.28 -12.01
N GLU A 239 13.52 6.23 -12.45
CA GLU A 239 12.41 6.29 -13.41
C GLU A 239 11.06 6.02 -12.74
N LYS A 240 11.06 5.66 -11.45
CA LYS A 240 9.84 5.30 -10.72
C LYS A 240 8.99 6.55 -10.45
N THR A 241 7.68 6.38 -10.57
CA THR A 241 6.69 7.43 -10.28
C THR A 241 6.06 7.31 -8.90
N ARG A 242 6.21 6.15 -8.24
CA ARG A 242 5.65 5.89 -6.92
C ARG A 242 6.48 6.53 -5.82
N HIS A 243 5.80 7.13 -4.84
CA HIS A 243 6.41 7.74 -3.68
C HIS A 243 6.68 6.70 -2.58
N GLU A 244 7.84 6.73 -1.95
CA GLU A 244 8.20 5.85 -0.83
C GLU A 244 8.71 6.68 0.34
N TRP A 245 8.54 6.17 1.55
CA TRP A 245 9.04 6.79 2.77
C TRP A 245 10.03 5.88 3.45
N LEU A 246 11.19 6.41 3.79
CA LEU A 246 12.18 5.75 4.63
C LEU A 246 12.28 6.52 5.94
N VAL A 247 11.73 5.92 7.01
CA VAL A 247 11.76 6.47 8.36
C VAL A 247 12.71 5.61 9.19
N GLU A 248 13.86 6.17 9.56
CA GLU A 248 14.91 5.46 10.29
C GLU A 248 15.32 6.29 11.51
N ALA A 249 15.79 5.62 12.56
CA ALA A 249 16.42 6.31 13.68
C ALA A 249 17.69 7.05 13.20
N PRO A 250 18.04 8.19 13.84
CA PRO A 250 19.25 8.92 13.47
C PRO A 250 20.48 8.02 13.60
N ARG A 251 21.27 7.95 12.52
CA ARG A 251 22.56 7.27 12.54
C ARG A 251 23.55 8.02 13.43
N THR A 252 24.48 7.29 14.02
CA THR A 252 25.56 7.95 14.79
C THR A 252 26.49 8.72 13.84
N ALA A 253 27.18 9.75 14.33
CA ALA A 253 28.04 10.59 13.50
C ALA A 253 29.22 9.84 12.83
N GLU A 254 29.50 8.61 13.27
CA GLU A 254 30.55 7.74 12.74
C GLU A 254 30.06 6.84 11.57
N GLU A 255 28.74 6.76 11.35
CA GLU A 255 28.13 5.94 10.30
C GLU A 255 27.92 6.75 9.02
N HIS A 256 28.60 6.37 7.94
CA HIS A 256 28.32 6.92 6.62
C HIS A 256 26.93 6.48 6.13
N ASP A 257 26.06 7.44 5.84
CA ASP A 257 24.75 7.20 5.24
C ASP A 257 24.86 6.99 3.72
N GLU A 258 25.47 5.88 3.31
CA GLU A 258 25.62 5.53 1.90
C GLU A 258 24.26 5.32 1.22
N LEU A 259 23.29 4.76 1.94
CA LEU A 259 21.96 4.48 1.41
C LEU A 259 21.19 5.78 1.17
N GLY A 260 21.12 6.68 2.16
CA GLY A 260 20.43 7.96 1.96
C GLY A 260 21.09 8.83 0.88
N ASN A 261 22.42 8.81 0.78
CA ASN A 261 23.13 9.47 -0.32
C ASN A 261 22.80 8.87 -1.70
N PHE A 262 22.72 7.54 -1.77
CA PHE A 262 22.27 6.85 -2.98
C PHE A 262 20.83 7.23 -3.33
N LEU A 263 19.91 7.27 -2.37
CA LEU A 263 18.50 7.60 -2.61
C LEU A 263 18.31 9.06 -3.06
N LYS A 264 19.03 10.00 -2.44
CA LYS A 264 19.06 11.40 -2.86
C LYS A 264 19.52 11.57 -4.33
N SER A 265 20.35 10.64 -4.84
CA SER A 265 20.90 10.71 -6.19
C SER A 265 20.10 9.92 -7.23
N PHE A 266 19.51 8.79 -6.84
CA PHE A 266 18.93 7.81 -7.77
C PHE A 266 17.45 7.51 -7.51
N SER A 267 16.82 8.21 -6.57
CA SER A 267 15.46 7.93 -6.14
C SER A 267 14.78 9.17 -5.52
N GLU A 268 14.57 10.21 -6.32
CA GLU A 268 13.97 11.49 -5.88
C GLU A 268 12.60 11.34 -5.21
N SER A 269 11.85 10.29 -5.57
CA SER A 269 10.54 9.97 -5.01
C SER A 269 10.59 9.12 -3.74
N THR A 270 11.78 8.85 -3.18
CA THR A 270 11.93 8.31 -1.82
C THR A 270 12.25 9.44 -0.84
N GLU A 271 11.32 9.72 0.04
CA GLU A 271 11.50 10.69 1.12
C GLU A 271 12.22 10.01 2.30
N CYS A 272 13.46 10.40 2.57
CA CYS A 272 14.19 9.99 3.76
C CYS A 272 13.88 10.95 4.92
N LEU A 273 13.26 10.42 5.99
CA LEU A 273 12.84 11.17 7.16
C LEU A 273 13.78 10.86 8.34
N GLU A 274 14.81 11.68 8.50
CA GLU A 274 15.84 11.51 9.54
C GLU A 274 15.48 12.20 10.88
N LEU A 275 14.35 12.91 10.94
CA LEU A 275 14.06 13.90 12.01
C LEU A 275 13.30 13.35 13.22
N GLN A 276 12.83 12.09 13.19
CA GLN A 276 11.99 11.51 14.24
C GLN A 276 12.32 10.01 14.37
N SER A 277 12.32 9.46 15.59
CA SER A 277 12.42 8.00 15.73
C SER A 277 11.26 7.33 14.98
N PRO A 278 11.45 6.11 14.44
CA PRO A 278 10.37 5.40 13.75
C PRO A 278 9.12 5.23 14.61
N ALA A 279 9.30 5.04 15.93
CA ALA A 279 8.20 4.99 16.89
C ALA A 279 7.43 6.32 16.96
N ALA A 280 8.13 7.46 17.06
CA ALA A 280 7.49 8.78 17.10
C ALA A 280 6.74 9.11 15.81
N PHE A 281 7.26 8.67 14.65
CA PHE A 281 6.55 8.80 13.38
C PHE A 281 5.24 8.00 13.39
N VAL A 282 5.27 6.75 13.88
CA VAL A 282 4.07 5.91 14.01
C VAL A 282 3.08 6.51 15.00
N ASP A 283 3.55 7.06 16.13
CA ASP A 283 2.71 7.75 17.10
C ASP A 283 1.95 8.93 16.46
N GLU A 284 2.66 9.77 15.68
CA GLU A 284 2.07 10.90 14.98
C GLU A 284 1.09 10.45 13.89
N LEU A 285 1.49 9.45 13.07
CA LEU A 285 0.63 8.85 12.05
C LEU A 285 -0.67 8.35 12.66
N HIS A 286 -0.58 7.58 13.75
CA HIS A 286 -1.72 7.02 14.46
C HIS A 286 -2.60 8.12 15.06
N THR A 287 -2.00 9.13 15.70
CA THR A 287 -2.74 10.25 16.30
C THR A 287 -3.54 10.99 15.26
N ARG A 288 -2.93 11.35 14.12
CA ARG A 288 -3.61 12.01 13.01
C ARG A 288 -4.71 11.14 12.42
N TRP A 289 -4.42 9.86 12.21
CA TRP A 289 -5.37 8.90 11.69
C TRP A 289 -6.62 8.77 12.57
N MET A 290 -6.44 8.67 13.88
CA MET A 290 -7.55 8.57 14.82
C MET A 290 -8.31 9.89 14.97
N ALA A 291 -7.62 11.04 14.87
CA ALA A 291 -8.25 12.35 14.90
C ALA A 291 -9.17 12.58 13.68
N GLU A 292 -8.78 12.15 12.47
CA GLU A 292 -9.65 12.22 11.29
C GLU A 292 -10.90 11.32 11.41
N ARG A 293 -10.82 10.23 12.20
CA ARG A 293 -11.93 9.30 12.42
C ARG A 293 -12.89 9.70 13.55
N GLN A 294 -12.53 10.66 14.39
CA GLN A 294 -13.47 11.18 15.37
C GLN A 294 -14.55 11.98 14.62
N PRO A 295 -15.85 11.68 14.84
CA PRO A 295 -16.90 12.48 14.23
C PRO A 295 -16.80 13.90 14.78
N VAL A 296 -16.34 14.83 13.96
CA VAL A 296 -16.56 16.26 14.19
C VAL A 296 -18.08 16.40 14.34
N PRO A 297 -18.61 17.04 15.41
CA PRO A 297 -20.04 17.26 15.51
C PRO A 297 -20.47 18.08 14.30
N ALA A 298 -21.14 17.40 13.36
CA ALA A 298 -21.51 17.95 12.09
C ALA A 298 -22.46 19.12 12.33
N ARG A 299 -21.98 20.33 12.02
CA ARG A 299 -22.89 21.43 11.73
C ARG A 299 -23.60 21.02 10.45
N ALA A 300 -24.86 20.60 10.58
CA ALA A 300 -25.67 20.08 9.49
C ALA A 300 -25.75 21.09 8.35
N VAL A 301 -24.87 20.92 7.36
CA VAL A 301 -25.09 21.37 6.00
C VAL A 301 -25.51 20.11 5.28
N ALA A 302 -26.75 20.08 4.79
CA ALA A 302 -27.29 18.92 4.09
C ALA A 302 -26.38 18.60 2.89
N ALA A 303 -25.79 17.40 2.88
CA ALA A 303 -25.08 16.89 1.72
C ALA A 303 -26.09 16.74 0.56
N PRO A 304 -25.71 17.05 -0.69
CA PRO A 304 -26.58 16.79 -1.84
C PRO A 304 -26.85 15.27 -1.95
N GLU A 305 -28.12 14.87 -2.01
CA GLU A 305 -28.51 13.48 -2.17
C GLU A 305 -28.00 12.92 -3.52
N VAL A 306 -27.22 11.84 -3.47
CA VAL A 306 -26.85 11.07 -4.67
C VAL A 306 -28.14 10.43 -5.22
N PRO A 307 -28.57 10.76 -6.46
CA PRO A 307 -29.82 10.22 -7.01
C PRO A 307 -29.71 8.70 -7.18
N HIS A 308 -30.60 7.94 -6.52
CA HIS A 308 -30.74 6.51 -6.76
C HIS A 308 -31.26 6.27 -8.20
N GLY A 309 -30.49 5.56 -9.03
CA GLY A 309 -30.91 5.16 -10.38
C GLY A 309 -30.43 6.05 -11.53
N ALA A 310 -29.36 6.83 -11.35
CA ALA A 310 -28.75 7.61 -12.43
C ALA A 310 -28.35 6.70 -13.62
N VAL A 311 -28.72 7.09 -14.84
CA VAL A 311 -28.29 6.40 -16.06
C VAL A 311 -26.84 6.73 -16.36
N PHE A 312 -26.49 8.01 -16.27
CA PHE A 312 -25.17 8.53 -16.59
C PHE A 312 -24.58 9.24 -15.37
N PHE A 313 -23.35 8.89 -15.01
CA PHE A 313 -22.54 9.68 -14.09
C PHE A 313 -21.39 10.33 -14.87
N VAL A 314 -21.38 11.67 -14.93
CA VAL A 314 -20.30 12.45 -15.55
C VAL A 314 -19.25 12.82 -14.50
N SER A 315 -18.07 12.19 -14.57
CA SER A 315 -16.90 12.54 -13.75
C SER A 315 -15.97 13.47 -14.52
N TYR A 316 -15.48 14.52 -13.87
CA TYR A 316 -14.63 15.53 -14.47
C TYR A 316 -13.73 16.20 -13.43
N SER A 317 -12.58 16.72 -13.86
CA SER A 317 -11.78 17.59 -13.00
C SER A 317 -12.44 18.96 -12.91
N ARG A 318 -12.85 19.36 -11.71
CA ARG A 318 -13.52 20.65 -11.49
C ARG A 318 -12.64 21.84 -11.86
N ALA A 319 -11.34 21.74 -11.64
CA ALA A 319 -10.39 22.82 -11.88
C ALA A 319 -10.16 23.09 -13.39
N THR A 320 -10.40 22.09 -14.24
CA THR A 320 -10.07 22.16 -15.67
C THR A 320 -11.29 22.02 -16.59
N ASP A 321 -12.23 21.16 -16.22
CA ASP A 321 -13.23 20.63 -17.18
C ASP A 321 -14.67 20.97 -16.79
N ALA A 322 -14.89 21.80 -15.76
CA ALA A 322 -16.24 22.14 -15.28
C ALA A 322 -17.17 22.68 -16.37
N ALA A 323 -16.66 23.58 -17.21
CA ALA A 323 -17.44 24.14 -18.31
C ALA A 323 -17.77 23.08 -19.38
N ALA A 324 -16.85 22.13 -19.62
CA ALA A 324 -17.08 21.02 -20.55
C ALA A 324 -18.12 20.03 -19.99
N ALA A 325 -18.03 19.68 -18.71
CA ALA A 325 -19.00 18.81 -18.05
C ALA A 325 -20.41 19.40 -18.07
N GLN A 326 -20.56 20.70 -17.80
CA GLN A 326 -21.86 21.39 -17.87
C GLN A 326 -22.48 21.31 -19.27
N ARG A 327 -21.66 21.53 -20.32
CA ARG A 327 -22.12 21.43 -21.72
C ARG A 327 -22.48 19.99 -22.09
N LEU A 328 -21.70 19.00 -21.65
CA LEU A 328 -22.00 17.60 -21.89
C LEU A 328 -23.33 17.20 -21.25
N VAL A 329 -23.59 17.62 -20.01
CA VAL A 329 -24.87 17.33 -19.36
C VAL A 329 -26.03 18.01 -20.07
N ALA A 330 -25.86 19.24 -20.57
CA ALA A 330 -26.86 19.86 -21.41
C ALA A 330 -27.13 19.03 -22.69
N SER A 331 -26.09 18.47 -23.32
CA SER A 331 -26.25 17.55 -24.45
C SER A 331 -26.98 16.26 -24.07
N LEU A 332 -26.67 15.63 -22.93
CA LEU A 332 -27.37 14.43 -22.45
C LEU A 332 -28.86 14.71 -22.19
N ARG A 333 -29.19 15.88 -21.63
CA ARG A 333 -30.58 16.33 -21.43
C ARG A 333 -31.29 16.56 -22.77
N ALA A 334 -30.63 17.17 -23.75
CA ALA A 334 -31.16 17.32 -25.10
C ALA A 334 -31.38 15.98 -25.83
N LEU A 335 -30.62 14.94 -25.47
CA LEU A 335 -30.83 13.56 -25.92
C LEU A 335 -32.04 12.86 -25.25
N GLY A 336 -32.68 13.53 -24.29
CA GLY A 336 -33.87 13.05 -23.60
C GLY A 336 -33.62 12.40 -22.24
N CYS A 337 -32.45 12.58 -21.62
CA CYS A 337 -32.23 12.19 -20.23
C CYS A 337 -32.99 13.14 -19.28
N ALA A 338 -33.74 12.60 -18.32
CA ALA A 338 -34.31 13.39 -17.24
C ALA A 338 -33.21 13.93 -16.30
N GLU A 339 -33.51 14.96 -15.52
CA GLU A 339 -32.54 15.56 -14.60
C GLU A 339 -32.01 14.55 -13.55
N ALA A 340 -32.88 13.66 -13.05
CA ALA A 340 -32.50 12.59 -12.13
C ALA A 340 -31.73 11.44 -12.80
N GLU A 341 -31.74 11.34 -14.13
CA GLU A 341 -31.02 10.30 -14.88
C GLU A 341 -29.55 10.68 -15.14
N VAL A 342 -29.16 11.95 -14.94
CA VAL A 342 -27.79 12.42 -15.14
C VAL A 342 -27.25 12.98 -13.84
N TRP A 343 -26.36 12.22 -13.22
CA TRP A 343 -25.63 12.69 -12.06
C TRP A 343 -24.34 13.38 -12.49
N PHE A 344 -24.18 14.62 -12.06
CA PHE A 344 -22.95 15.38 -12.17
C PHE A 344 -22.92 16.37 -11.03
N ASP A 345 -21.81 16.42 -10.32
CA ASP A 345 -21.73 17.14 -9.08
C ASP A 345 -21.68 18.66 -9.30
N ARG A 346 -22.61 19.40 -8.70
CA ARG A 346 -22.72 20.86 -8.75
C ARG A 346 -22.44 21.52 -7.39
N GLY A 347 -22.15 20.75 -6.34
CA GLY A 347 -22.07 21.20 -4.95
C GLY A 347 -20.67 21.65 -4.54
N ALA A 348 -20.58 22.86 -3.96
CA ALA A 348 -19.38 23.41 -3.33
C ALA A 348 -19.01 22.62 -2.06
N ILE A 349 -18.35 21.48 -2.24
CA ILE A 349 -17.67 20.75 -1.16
C ILE A 349 -16.18 20.80 -1.47
N GLU A 350 -15.38 21.20 -0.48
CA GLU A 350 -13.93 21.22 -0.58
C GLU A 350 -13.37 19.81 -0.83
N PRO A 351 -12.25 19.65 -1.58
CA PRO A 351 -11.65 18.34 -1.83
C PRO A 351 -11.32 17.57 -0.52
N GLY A 352 -12.15 16.59 -0.16
CA GLY A 352 -12.10 15.86 1.11
C GLY A 352 -12.76 14.46 1.08
N GLU A 353 -13.05 13.88 2.25
CA GLU A 353 -13.63 12.52 2.40
C GLU A 353 -15.05 12.40 1.85
N ASP A 354 -15.86 13.44 2.02
CA ASP A 354 -17.24 13.47 1.55
C ASP A 354 -17.30 13.40 0.04
N PHE A 355 -16.39 14.10 -0.65
CA PHE A 355 -16.27 14.08 -2.10
C PHE A 355 -15.86 12.69 -2.62
N ALA A 356 -14.90 12.02 -1.99
CA ALA A 356 -14.50 10.66 -2.40
C ALA A 356 -15.63 9.63 -2.22
N ARG A 357 -16.38 9.74 -1.12
CA ARG A 357 -17.50 8.86 -0.79
C ARG A 357 -18.70 9.08 -1.72
N GLU A 358 -19.00 10.34 -2.06
CA GLU A 358 -20.04 10.69 -3.04
C GLU A 358 -19.71 10.11 -4.41
N ILE A 359 -18.48 10.30 -4.90
CA ILE A 359 -18.06 9.75 -6.19
C ILE A 359 -18.14 8.22 -6.21
N MET A 360 -17.65 7.54 -5.17
CA MET A 360 -17.74 6.08 -5.07
C MET A 360 -19.20 5.60 -4.96
N GLY A 361 -20.05 6.33 -4.23
CA GLY A 361 -21.50 6.08 -4.18
C GLY A 361 -22.19 6.28 -5.53
N GLY A 362 -21.72 7.26 -6.30
CA GLY A 362 -22.13 7.51 -7.68
C GLY A 362 -21.74 6.43 -8.67
N ILE A 363 -20.48 6.02 -8.65
CA ILE A 363 -20.01 4.82 -9.39
C ILE A 363 -20.84 3.61 -8.94
N GLY A 364 -21.18 3.54 -7.66
CA GLY A 364 -22.08 2.57 -7.02
C GLY A 364 -23.50 2.52 -7.60
N SER A 365 -24.06 3.67 -7.96
CA SER A 365 -25.48 3.83 -8.28
C SER A 365 -25.78 4.07 -9.76
N CYS A 366 -24.78 4.42 -10.57
CA CYS A 366 -24.98 4.72 -11.99
C CYS A 366 -25.03 3.48 -12.88
N ARG A 367 -25.66 3.61 -14.05
CA ARG A 367 -25.63 2.57 -15.09
C ARG A 367 -24.36 2.63 -15.95
N TYR A 368 -23.95 3.84 -16.35
CA TYR A 368 -22.74 4.11 -17.13
C TYR A 368 -21.94 5.24 -16.49
N PHE A 369 -20.63 5.06 -16.45
CA PHE A 369 -19.66 6.01 -15.95
C PHE A 369 -18.97 6.73 -17.12
N LEU A 370 -19.04 8.06 -17.15
CA LEU A 370 -18.54 8.93 -18.22
C LEU A 370 -17.45 9.84 -17.67
N PRO A 371 -16.21 9.35 -17.61
CA PRO A 371 -15.12 10.19 -17.19
C PRO A 371 -14.62 11.07 -18.35
N LEU A 372 -14.41 12.35 -18.05
CA LEU A 372 -13.88 13.33 -19.01
C LEU A 372 -12.35 13.32 -18.99
N LEU A 373 -11.77 13.26 -20.18
CA LEU A 373 -10.34 13.23 -20.41
C LEU A 373 -9.88 14.55 -21.03
N SER A 374 -9.01 15.27 -20.33
CA SER A 374 -8.28 16.42 -20.85
C SER A 374 -6.81 16.36 -20.48
N GLN A 375 -5.94 16.91 -21.33
CA GLN A 375 -4.51 17.03 -21.06
C GLN A 375 -4.25 17.88 -19.82
N ALA A 376 -5.09 18.91 -19.59
CA ALA A 376 -5.00 19.75 -18.41
C ALA A 376 -5.30 18.99 -17.12
N ALA A 377 -6.24 18.04 -17.13
CA ALA A 377 -6.49 17.15 -16.00
C ALA A 377 -5.37 16.12 -15.82
N LEU A 378 -4.78 15.63 -16.91
CA LEU A 378 -3.72 14.61 -16.87
C LEU A 378 -2.38 15.16 -16.35
N GLN A 379 -2.06 16.42 -16.63
CA GLN A 379 -0.84 17.09 -16.15
C GLN A 379 -0.92 17.51 -14.68
N ARG A 380 -2.13 17.59 -14.11
CA ARG A 380 -2.31 17.77 -12.67
C ARG A 380 -2.21 16.38 -12.05
N GLU A 381 -1.11 16.11 -11.35
CA GLU A 381 -0.89 14.88 -10.57
C GLU A 381 -1.91 14.74 -9.41
N GLU A 382 -3.19 14.56 -9.73
CA GLU A 382 -4.21 14.26 -8.75
C GLU A 382 -4.42 12.75 -8.69
N ALA A 383 -3.95 12.14 -7.61
CA ALA A 383 -4.24 10.76 -7.20
C ALA A 383 -5.74 10.39 -7.24
N PHE A 384 -6.62 11.40 -7.27
CA PHE A 384 -8.07 11.28 -7.24
C PHE A 384 -8.66 10.76 -8.56
N VAL A 385 -8.23 11.30 -9.72
CA VAL A 385 -8.67 10.83 -11.05
C VAL A 385 -8.32 9.35 -11.21
N PHE A 386 -7.16 8.92 -10.72
CA PHE A 386 -6.73 7.51 -10.81
C PHE A 386 -7.55 6.57 -9.91
N ARG A 387 -8.07 7.06 -8.77
CA ARG A 387 -8.90 6.28 -7.83
C ARG A 387 -10.26 5.92 -8.43
N GLU A 388 -10.94 6.91 -9.02
CA GLU A 388 -12.28 6.72 -9.60
C GLU A 388 -12.27 5.74 -10.76
N TRP A 389 -11.29 5.86 -11.65
CA TRP A 389 -11.17 5.02 -12.82
C TRP A 389 -10.83 3.58 -12.45
N ARG A 390 -9.94 3.36 -11.47
CA ARG A 390 -9.63 2.03 -10.97
C ARG A 390 -10.87 1.36 -10.37
N ALA A 391 -11.62 2.09 -9.53
CA ALA A 391 -12.87 1.60 -8.94
C ALA A 391 -13.93 1.28 -10.01
N ALA A 392 -14.09 2.14 -11.01
CA ALA A 392 -15.03 1.92 -12.11
C ALA A 392 -14.64 0.71 -12.96
N ARG A 393 -13.34 0.46 -13.17
CA ARG A 393 -12.82 -0.71 -13.90
C ARG A 393 -12.96 -2.01 -13.12
N GLU A 394 -12.67 -2.00 -11.83
CA GLU A 394 -12.89 -3.14 -10.94
C GLU A 394 -14.37 -3.54 -10.95
N ARG A 395 -15.27 -2.55 -10.95
CA ARG A 395 -16.71 -2.79 -11.13
C ARG A 395 -17.04 -3.35 -12.53
N GLU A 396 -16.46 -2.79 -13.58
CA GLU A 396 -16.70 -3.25 -14.97
C GLU A 396 -16.33 -4.73 -15.16
N GLN A 397 -15.25 -5.22 -14.53
CA GLN A 397 -14.87 -6.63 -14.57
C GLN A 397 -15.95 -7.57 -13.98
N GLY A 398 -16.77 -7.06 -13.06
CA GLY A 398 -17.92 -7.78 -12.50
C GLY A 398 -19.21 -7.65 -13.32
N LEU A 399 -19.19 -6.97 -14.47
CA LEU A 399 -20.37 -6.69 -15.30
C LEU A 399 -20.22 -7.30 -16.69
N ASN A 400 -21.25 -8.00 -17.17
CA ASN A 400 -21.34 -8.47 -18.56
C ASN A 400 -21.81 -7.38 -19.54
N ARG A 401 -21.39 -6.12 -19.32
CA ARG A 401 -21.75 -4.97 -20.16
C ARG A 401 -20.70 -3.88 -20.07
N SER A 402 -20.62 -3.03 -21.09
CA SER A 402 -19.83 -1.79 -21.01
C SER A 402 -20.34 -0.92 -19.87
N PHE A 403 -19.41 -0.44 -19.04
CA PHE A 403 -19.71 0.41 -17.90
C PHE A 403 -18.95 1.74 -18.00
N VAL A 404 -17.68 1.70 -18.44
CA VAL A 404 -16.84 2.89 -18.56
C VAL A 404 -16.86 3.41 -19.99
N VAL A 405 -17.27 4.68 -20.16
CA VAL A 405 -17.43 5.33 -21.47
C VAL A 405 -16.64 6.64 -21.47
N PRO A 406 -15.34 6.59 -21.77
CA PRO A 406 -14.46 7.75 -21.66
C PRO A 406 -14.68 8.76 -22.80
N LEU A 407 -14.67 10.05 -22.47
CA LEU A 407 -14.87 11.15 -23.42
C LEU A 407 -13.70 12.14 -23.40
N VAL A 408 -13.02 12.30 -24.54
CA VAL A 408 -11.98 13.31 -24.72
C VAL A 408 -12.63 14.67 -24.93
N VAL A 409 -12.32 15.63 -24.06
CA VAL A 409 -12.89 17.00 -24.12
C VAL A 409 -11.94 18.04 -24.71
N ASP A 410 -10.68 17.67 -25.00
CA ASP A 410 -9.77 18.56 -25.71
C ASP A 410 -10.20 18.76 -27.16
N VAL A 411 -9.84 19.92 -27.72
CA VAL A 411 -10.12 20.26 -29.12
C VAL A 411 -9.41 19.28 -30.07
N ALA A 412 -8.15 18.95 -29.77
CA ALA A 412 -7.39 17.96 -30.51
C ALA A 412 -7.78 16.53 -30.06
N TYR A 413 -8.27 15.73 -30.99
CA TYR A 413 -8.54 14.32 -30.74
C TYR A 413 -7.27 13.50 -30.98
N GLU A 414 -6.45 13.35 -29.94
CA GLU A 414 -5.23 12.55 -29.97
C GLU A 414 -5.25 11.45 -28.89
N PRO A 415 -5.98 10.33 -29.11
CA PRO A 415 -6.12 9.24 -28.15
C PRO A 415 -4.82 8.75 -27.51
N ALA A 416 -3.74 8.71 -28.29
CA ALA A 416 -2.42 8.27 -27.84
C ALA A 416 -1.84 9.13 -26.70
N ARG A 417 -2.22 10.40 -26.59
CA ARG A 417 -1.74 11.31 -25.52
C ARG A 417 -2.40 11.08 -24.18
N TYR A 418 -3.51 10.33 -24.14
CA TYR A 418 -4.14 9.90 -22.91
C TYR A 418 -3.66 8.47 -22.51
N GLY A 419 -2.79 7.89 -23.34
CA GLY A 419 -2.13 6.58 -23.16
C GLY A 419 -0.88 6.66 -22.31
N GLY A 420 -1.00 6.49 -20.99
CA GLY A 420 0.15 6.37 -20.09
C GLY A 420 -0.14 5.53 -18.85
N GLY A 421 0.76 4.57 -18.58
CA GLY A 421 1.09 3.89 -17.30
C GLY A 421 0.02 3.20 -16.44
N VAL A 422 -1.25 3.59 -16.51
CA VAL A 422 -2.28 3.23 -15.51
C VAL A 422 -3.48 2.50 -16.14
N VAL A 423 -3.70 2.65 -17.45
CA VAL A 423 -4.85 2.06 -18.16
C VAL A 423 -4.40 1.57 -19.54
N ASP A 424 -4.74 0.31 -19.87
CA ASP A 424 -4.64 -0.22 -21.22
C ASP A 424 -5.89 0.19 -22.02
N TRP A 425 -5.69 1.01 -23.05
CA TRP A 425 -6.74 1.59 -23.87
C TRP A 425 -7.15 0.73 -25.07
N GLY A 426 -6.48 -0.42 -25.28
CA GLY A 426 -6.66 -1.25 -26.49
C GLY A 426 -8.08 -1.78 -26.72
N HIS A 427 -8.95 -1.74 -25.70
CA HIS A 427 -10.29 -2.33 -25.73
C HIS A 427 -11.43 -1.32 -25.51
N LEU A 428 -11.14 -0.04 -25.25
CA LEU A 428 -12.16 0.98 -24.95
C LEU A 428 -12.33 1.94 -26.13
N HIS A 429 -13.57 2.18 -26.54
CA HIS A 429 -13.88 3.22 -27.51
C HIS A 429 -13.90 4.59 -26.84
N LEU A 430 -12.89 5.40 -27.13
CA LEU A 430 -12.82 6.81 -26.72
C LEU A 430 -13.78 7.64 -27.57
N GLY A 431 -14.76 8.27 -26.94
CA GLY A 431 -15.61 9.25 -27.63
C GLY A 431 -14.94 10.63 -27.64
N HIS A 432 -15.29 11.46 -28.63
CA HIS A 432 -14.81 12.84 -28.71
C HIS A 432 -15.95 13.81 -28.41
N ALA A 433 -15.72 14.72 -27.46
CA ALA A 433 -16.65 15.76 -27.07
C ALA A 433 -15.89 17.08 -26.87
N PRO A 434 -15.35 17.70 -27.92
CA PRO A 434 -14.50 18.89 -27.80
C PRO A 434 -15.22 20.00 -27.05
N GLY A 435 -14.59 20.49 -25.98
CA GLY A 435 -15.17 21.45 -25.06
C GLY A 435 -16.47 20.96 -24.38
N GLY A 436 -16.75 19.67 -24.32
CA GLY A 436 -17.99 19.12 -23.78
C GLY A 436 -19.17 19.04 -24.76
N MET A 437 -18.93 19.23 -26.06
CA MET A 437 -19.93 19.01 -27.11
C MET A 437 -19.64 17.70 -27.84
N PRO A 438 -20.40 16.61 -27.60
CA PRO A 438 -20.17 15.33 -28.26
C PRO A 438 -20.28 15.46 -29.79
N ASP A 439 -19.33 14.85 -30.50
CA ASP A 439 -19.38 14.73 -31.96
C ASP A 439 -20.48 13.74 -32.41
N GLU A 440 -20.66 13.57 -33.71
CA GLU A 440 -21.73 12.71 -34.24
C GLU A 440 -21.59 11.25 -33.77
N ALA A 441 -20.37 10.74 -33.68
CA ALA A 441 -20.07 9.38 -33.23
C ALA A 441 -20.39 9.20 -31.74
N ALA A 442 -19.92 10.12 -30.90
CA ALA A 442 -20.19 10.13 -29.46
C ALA A 442 -21.68 10.32 -29.17
N LEU A 443 -22.38 11.20 -29.90
CA LEU A 443 -23.84 11.32 -29.79
C LEU A 443 -24.57 10.03 -30.13
N LYS A 444 -24.13 9.32 -31.18
CA LYS A 444 -24.71 8.02 -31.56
C LYS A 444 -24.52 6.98 -30.45
N THR A 445 -23.33 6.91 -29.85
CA THR A 445 -23.01 6.02 -28.73
C THR A 445 -23.85 6.37 -27.49
N LEU A 446 -23.89 7.63 -27.08
CA LEU A 446 -24.69 8.07 -25.92
C LEU A 446 -26.19 7.78 -26.09
N ARG A 447 -26.73 7.98 -27.30
CA ARG A 447 -28.12 7.58 -27.63
C ARG A 447 -28.33 6.07 -27.52
N GLN A 448 -27.37 5.26 -27.96
CA GLN A 448 -27.46 3.81 -27.84
C GLN A 448 -27.49 3.39 -26.37
N LEU A 449 -26.56 3.90 -25.56
CA LEU A 449 -26.48 3.61 -24.12
C LEU A 449 -27.76 4.02 -23.38
N LEU A 450 -28.34 5.18 -23.71
CA LEU A 450 -29.61 5.61 -23.12
C LEU A 450 -30.78 4.67 -23.48
N ARG A 451 -30.80 4.16 -24.72
CA ARG A 451 -31.81 3.17 -25.13
C ARG A 451 -31.63 1.84 -24.39
N ASP A 452 -30.39 1.38 -24.23
CA ASP A 452 -30.07 0.14 -23.51
C ASP A 452 -30.34 0.25 -22.01
N ALA A 453 -30.24 1.46 -21.45
CA ALA A 453 -30.68 1.75 -20.09
C ALA A 453 -32.17 1.56 -19.90
N ARG A 454 -32.96 1.99 -20.89
CA ARG A 454 -34.43 1.94 -20.86
C ARG A 454 -35.00 0.58 -21.24
N ASN A 455 -34.23 -0.28 -21.91
CA ASN A 455 -34.70 -1.58 -22.36
C ASN A 455 -33.66 -2.70 -22.10
N PRO A 456 -33.47 -3.12 -20.84
CA PRO A 456 -32.39 -4.02 -20.44
C PRO A 456 -32.45 -5.42 -21.05
N ALA A 457 -33.60 -5.85 -21.58
CA ALA A 457 -33.80 -7.17 -22.20
C ALA A 457 -33.08 -7.34 -23.56
N ARG A 458 -32.62 -6.26 -24.20
CA ARG A 458 -31.92 -6.31 -25.50
C ARG A 458 -30.39 -6.36 -25.40
N ALA A 459 -29.81 -5.99 -24.26
CA ALA A 459 -28.36 -5.85 -24.11
C ALA A 459 -27.60 -7.20 -24.07
N GLY A 460 -28.29 -8.31 -23.79
CA GLY A 460 -27.68 -9.66 -23.76
C GLY A 460 -27.58 -10.39 -25.10
N ALA A 461 -28.00 -9.77 -26.22
CA ALA A 461 -28.08 -10.43 -27.52
C ALA A 461 -27.01 -9.98 -28.54
N ALA A 462 -26.07 -9.12 -28.13
CA ALA A 462 -25.02 -8.59 -29.00
C ALA A 462 -23.64 -8.56 -28.30
N ALA A 463 -23.33 -9.61 -27.53
CA ALA A 463 -21.97 -9.88 -27.07
C ALA A 463 -21.24 -10.75 -28.10
#